data_AF-A0AAF0CA37-F1
#
_entry.id   AF-A0AAF0CA37-F1
#
_cell.length_a   1.000
_cell.length_b   1.000
_cell.length_c   1.000
_cell.angle_alpha   90.00
_cell.angle_beta   90.00
_cell.angle_gamma   90.00
#
_symmetry.space_group_name_H-M   'P 1'
#
loop_
_entity.id
_entity.type
_entity.pdbx_description
1 polymer ?
#
loop_
_entity_poly.entity_id
_entity_poly.type
_entity_poly.pdbx_seq_one_letter_code
_entity_poly.pdbx_strand_id
1 'polypeptide(L)'
;MKNFLHNYLIGTCTTLALSLVSLPVFAAGKITAWNISGDVLTFSTEEAKSNVSPGCATNTTYNWAVSTTATDGLYELLTIANEQNQPIEVESANACLASNVEKASMVRINYEGVNSQDPIIFSQLNFVARSRVTMAEETTVESVDFGLTSNTGTIWQAATLSDSYYAHNFGLLTPGNYTLQTKVVSGTGIDKEEVIEQVSFVVSNHVTVFEDASGNLYVQLTAAHNYKRLKLTNTNDVWTASELTQAEWDALSLSASDYTRIFGQFTDDAMEDFRLLDSGNNVVVTIENKGGSYEVILESNKRRIIFIHTDLLDSPVAETEG
;
A
#
# COMPACT_ATOMS: atom_id res chain seq x y z
N MET A 1 61.76 38.69 -30.48
CA MET A 1 61.34 39.67 -29.46
C MET A 1 59.83 39.83 -29.57
N LYS A 2 59.09 39.18 -28.66
CA LYS A 2 58.39 39.82 -27.54
C LYS A 2 57.22 40.73 -27.99
N ASN A 3 56.02 40.21 -27.70
CA ASN A 3 54.95 40.86 -26.95
C ASN A 3 53.74 41.44 -27.72
N PHE A 4 52.56 40.81 -27.53
CA PHE A 4 51.41 41.17 -26.65
C PHE A 4 50.40 42.09 -27.39
N LEU A 5 49.25 41.56 -27.81
CA LEU A 5 47.95 41.54 -27.09
C LEU A 5 47.17 42.88 -27.14
N HIS A 6 46.00 42.92 -27.81
CA HIS A 6 44.67 42.99 -27.15
C HIS A 6 43.49 43.10 -28.14
N ASN A 7 42.46 42.31 -27.83
CA ASN A 7 41.12 42.16 -28.42
C ASN A 7 40.21 43.38 -28.18
N TYR A 8 39.07 43.46 -28.88
CA TYR A 8 37.72 43.21 -28.31
C TYR A 8 36.64 43.33 -29.40
N LEU A 9 36.13 42.19 -29.87
CA LEU A 9 34.81 42.10 -30.49
C LEU A 9 33.82 41.71 -29.39
N ILE A 10 32.83 42.57 -29.15
CA ILE A 10 31.74 42.32 -28.21
C ILE A 10 30.73 41.39 -28.91
N GLY A 11 30.85 40.09 -28.64
CA GLY A 11 29.82 39.12 -28.96
C GLY A 11 28.75 39.15 -27.88
N THR A 12 27.53 39.54 -28.24
CA THR A 12 26.34 39.43 -27.39
C THR A 12 26.07 37.96 -27.09
N CYS A 13 26.40 37.55 -25.87
CA CYS A 13 26.03 36.25 -25.31
C CYS A 13 24.58 36.34 -24.85
N THR A 14 23.65 35.88 -25.69
CA THR A 14 22.24 35.72 -25.33
C THR A 14 22.13 34.49 -24.44
N THR A 15 22.14 34.69 -23.12
CA THR A 15 21.87 33.64 -22.13
C THR A 15 20.41 33.19 -22.29
N LEU A 16 20.22 32.05 -22.96
CA LEU A 16 18.96 31.33 -23.00
C LEU A 16 18.70 30.80 -21.58
N ALA A 17 17.84 31.46 -20.82
CA ALA A 17 17.39 31.00 -19.51
C ALA A 17 16.59 29.71 -19.71
N LEU A 18 17.22 28.56 -19.50
CA LEU A 18 16.57 27.27 -19.44
C LEU A 18 15.70 27.27 -18.18
N SER A 19 14.41 27.58 -18.32
CA SER A 19 13.44 27.43 -17.25
C SER A 19 13.28 25.94 -16.96
N LEU A 20 13.99 25.45 -15.94
CA LEU A 20 13.69 24.18 -15.30
C LEU A 20 12.27 24.27 -14.75
N VAL A 21 11.29 23.82 -15.52
CA VAL A 21 9.96 23.58 -15.01
C VAL A 21 10.09 22.37 -14.09
N SER A 22 10.20 22.61 -12.79
CA SER A 22 10.05 21.55 -11.79
C SER A 22 8.63 21.03 -11.92
N LEU A 23 8.46 19.89 -12.58
CA LEU A 23 7.18 19.20 -12.61
C LEU A 23 6.81 18.83 -11.17
N PRO A 24 5.57 19.06 -10.71
CA PRO A 24 5.17 18.69 -9.37
C PRO A 24 5.32 17.18 -9.22
N VAL A 25 6.27 16.76 -8.38
CA VAL A 25 6.39 15.39 -7.94
C VAL A 25 5.33 15.21 -6.85
N PHE A 26 4.43 14.23 -7.00
CA PHE A 26 3.62 13.79 -5.88
C PHE A 26 4.58 13.19 -4.86
N ALA A 27 4.70 13.82 -3.71
CA ALA A 27 5.55 13.31 -2.65
C ALA A 27 4.76 12.22 -1.91
N ALA A 28 5.09 10.96 -2.19
CA ALA A 28 4.53 9.83 -1.47
C ALA A 28 5.14 9.81 -0.06
N GLY A 29 4.30 9.79 0.97
CA GLY A 29 4.76 9.81 2.37
C GLY A 29 3.84 9.04 3.29
N LYS A 30 4.36 8.53 4.41
CA LYS A 30 3.56 7.77 5.37
C LYS A 30 2.66 8.67 6.19
N ILE A 31 1.61 8.10 6.77
CA ILE A 31 0.71 8.82 7.66
C ILE A 31 1.37 8.96 9.03
N THR A 32 1.47 10.19 9.54
CA THR A 32 2.14 10.51 10.81
C THR A 32 1.19 10.92 11.93
N ALA A 33 -0.05 11.28 11.58
CA ALA A 33 -1.09 11.62 12.54
C ALA A 33 -2.45 11.19 12.00
N TRP A 34 -3.30 10.69 12.89
CA TRP A 34 -4.64 10.20 12.58
C TRP A 34 -5.63 10.70 13.64
N ASN A 35 -6.60 11.53 13.24
CA ASN A 35 -7.59 12.07 14.16
C ASN A 35 -8.98 12.13 13.54
N ILE A 36 -9.94 11.45 14.15
CA ILE A 36 -11.34 11.45 13.73
C ILE A 36 -12.14 12.36 14.67
N SER A 37 -12.90 13.29 14.10
CA SER A 37 -13.82 14.15 14.84
C SER A 37 -15.14 14.29 14.08
N GLY A 38 -16.21 13.73 14.65
CA GLY A 38 -17.47 13.56 13.92
C GLY A 38 -17.25 12.69 12.67
N ASP A 39 -17.78 13.15 11.53
CA ASP A 39 -17.70 12.43 10.25
C ASP A 39 -16.44 12.76 9.42
N VAL A 40 -15.41 13.34 10.05
CA VAL A 40 -14.20 13.78 9.37
C VAL A 40 -12.97 13.13 9.98
N LEU A 41 -12.20 12.43 9.13
CA LEU A 41 -10.82 12.07 9.40
C LEU A 41 -9.94 13.24 8.96
N THR A 42 -9.13 13.75 9.88
CA THR A 42 -7.97 14.60 9.59
C THR A 42 -6.71 13.79 9.80
N PHE A 43 -5.83 13.78 8.81
CA PHE A 43 -4.55 13.06 8.88
C PHE A 43 -3.39 13.96 8.43
N SER A 44 -2.16 13.58 8.78
CA SER A 44 -0.94 14.25 8.30
C SER A 44 -0.03 13.28 7.59
N THR A 45 0.69 13.73 6.58
CA THR A 45 1.72 12.96 5.85
C THR A 45 3.12 13.39 6.26
N GLU A 46 4.11 12.50 6.12
CA GLU A 46 5.54 12.83 6.27
C GLU A 46 5.97 13.92 5.28
N GLU A 47 5.51 13.76 4.04
CA GLU A 47 5.83 14.67 2.95
C GLU A 47 4.88 15.88 2.92
N ALA A 48 5.44 17.03 2.56
CA ALA A 48 4.66 18.26 2.37
C ALA A 48 3.83 18.18 1.09
N LYS A 49 2.67 18.87 1.09
CA LYS A 49 1.84 19.00 -0.11
C LYS A 49 2.62 19.59 -1.26
N SER A 50 2.50 18.98 -2.44
CA SER A 50 3.10 19.49 -3.67
C SER A 50 2.20 20.50 -4.40
N ASN A 51 0.91 20.57 -4.05
CA ASN A 51 -0.05 21.49 -4.66
C ASN A 51 -0.17 22.81 -3.89
N VAL A 52 -0.67 23.84 -4.58
CA VAL A 52 -1.10 25.08 -3.92
C VAL A 52 -2.38 24.80 -3.16
N SER A 53 -2.39 25.05 -1.85
CA SER A 53 -3.57 24.85 -1.01
C SER A 53 -4.71 25.82 -1.41
N PRO A 54 -5.98 25.36 -1.34
CA PRO A 54 -7.14 26.20 -1.62
C PRO A 54 -7.24 27.33 -0.59
N GLY A 55 -7.82 28.46 -0.98
CA GLY A 55 -7.90 29.65 -0.11
C GLY A 55 -8.70 29.46 1.19
N CYS A 56 -9.48 28.38 1.31
CA CYS A 56 -10.16 27.99 2.53
C CYS A 56 -9.25 27.27 3.54
N ALA A 57 -8.09 26.77 3.12
CA ALA A 57 -7.18 26.01 3.97
C ALA A 57 -6.22 26.95 4.71
N THR A 58 -5.98 26.69 6.00
CA THR A 58 -5.10 27.54 6.82
C THR A 58 -3.96 26.73 7.46
N ASN A 59 -2.71 27.02 7.08
CA ASN A 59 -1.49 26.41 7.66
C ASN A 59 -1.45 24.87 7.66
N THR A 60 -1.99 24.23 6.63
CA THR A 60 -2.05 22.75 6.51
C THR A 60 -1.01 22.23 5.53
N THR A 61 0.28 22.45 5.78
CA THR A 61 1.37 22.01 4.89
C THR A 61 1.42 20.48 4.73
N TYR A 62 0.97 19.74 5.74
CA TYR A 62 1.00 18.28 5.80
C TYR A 62 -0.39 17.66 5.98
N ASN A 63 -1.39 18.48 6.30
CA ASN A 63 -2.68 18.00 6.82
C ASN A 63 -3.73 17.89 5.71
N TRP A 64 -4.41 16.76 5.70
CA TRP A 64 -5.47 16.43 4.76
C TRP A 64 -6.71 15.98 5.50
N ALA A 65 -7.86 16.07 4.83
CA ALA A 65 -9.12 15.61 5.38
C ALA A 65 -9.92 14.76 4.37
N VAL A 66 -10.58 13.74 4.89
CA VAL A 66 -11.60 12.94 4.17
C VAL A 66 -12.83 12.76 5.05
N SER A 67 -13.96 12.48 4.41
CA SER A 67 -15.19 12.11 5.11
C SER A 67 -15.14 10.64 5.48
N THR A 68 -15.43 10.28 6.74
CA THR A 68 -15.49 8.87 7.17
C THR A 68 -16.78 8.17 6.75
N THR A 69 -17.77 8.94 6.31
CA THR A 69 -19.11 8.46 5.90
C THR A 69 -19.35 8.53 4.40
N ALA A 70 -18.38 9.02 3.62
CA ALA A 70 -18.50 9.07 2.17
C ALA A 70 -18.27 7.68 1.57
N THR A 71 -19.05 7.33 0.54
CA THR A 71 -18.94 6.05 -0.17
C THR A 71 -17.89 6.09 -1.29
N ASP A 72 -16.90 6.97 -1.20
CA ASP A 72 -15.84 7.14 -2.20
C ASP A 72 -14.63 6.21 -1.97
N GLY A 73 -14.63 5.45 -0.87
CA GLY A 73 -13.60 4.47 -0.55
C GLY A 73 -12.31 5.07 0.00
N LEU A 74 -12.22 6.41 0.14
CA LEU A 74 -10.98 7.08 0.55
C LEU A 74 -10.62 6.79 2.01
N TYR A 75 -11.62 6.73 2.89
CA TYR A 75 -11.40 6.44 4.30
C TYR A 75 -10.89 5.01 4.51
N GLU A 76 -11.47 4.04 3.81
CA GLU A 76 -11.08 2.64 3.85
C GLU A 76 -9.65 2.47 3.30
N LEU A 77 -9.34 3.13 2.19
CA LEU A 77 -7.99 3.09 1.62
C LEU A 77 -6.94 3.70 2.55
N LEU A 78 -7.25 4.82 3.20
CA LEU A 78 -6.37 5.45 4.18
C LEU A 78 -6.17 4.58 5.43
N THR A 79 -7.21 3.86 5.85
CA THR A 79 -7.14 2.92 6.98
C THR A 79 -6.17 1.80 6.65
N ILE A 80 -6.29 1.21 5.45
CA ILE A 80 -5.37 0.20 4.94
C ILE A 80 -3.93 0.72 4.92
N ALA A 81 -3.72 1.92 4.37
CA ALA A 81 -2.38 2.50 4.26
C ALA A 81 -1.76 2.74 5.65
N ASN A 82 -2.55 3.23 6.61
CA ASN A 82 -2.12 3.47 7.98
C ASN A 82 -1.78 2.16 8.71
N GLU A 83 -2.65 1.15 8.63
CA GLU A 83 -2.45 -0.17 9.24
C GLU A 83 -1.19 -0.87 8.69
N GLN A 84 -0.95 -0.76 7.38
CA GLN A 84 0.19 -1.39 6.72
C GLN A 84 1.45 -0.52 6.69
N ASN A 85 1.39 0.68 7.29
CA ASN A 85 2.47 1.67 7.29
C ASN A 85 3.03 1.94 5.88
N GLN A 86 2.14 2.01 4.89
CA GLN A 86 2.46 2.21 3.48
C GLN A 86 2.42 3.71 3.14
N PRO A 87 3.35 4.21 2.30
CA PRO A 87 3.31 5.59 1.85
C PRO A 87 2.11 5.83 0.94
N ILE A 88 1.58 7.05 1.00
CA ILE A 88 0.44 7.48 0.19
C ILE A 88 0.77 8.72 -0.62
N GLU A 89 0.22 8.77 -1.83
CA GLU A 89 0.07 10.01 -2.60
C GLU A 89 -1.36 10.53 -2.43
N VAL A 90 -1.50 11.82 -2.18
CA VAL A 90 -2.81 12.47 -1.99
C VAL A 90 -2.99 13.55 -3.04
N GLU A 91 -4.16 13.54 -3.70
CA GLU A 91 -4.58 14.58 -4.63
C GLU A 91 -5.62 15.48 -3.98
N SER A 92 -5.51 16.78 -4.24
CA SER A 92 -6.42 17.79 -3.70
C SER A 92 -7.75 17.81 -4.44
N ALA A 93 -8.85 17.93 -3.70
CA ALA A 93 -10.16 18.27 -4.24
C ALA A 93 -10.34 19.77 -4.53
N ASN A 94 -9.30 20.59 -4.28
CA ASN A 94 -9.35 22.05 -4.31
C ASN A 94 -10.53 22.62 -3.48
N ALA A 95 -10.81 21.95 -2.36
CA ALA A 95 -11.89 22.25 -1.43
C ALA A 95 -11.42 21.96 0.00
N CYS A 96 -12.18 22.40 1.00
CA CYS A 96 -11.88 22.11 2.41
C CYS A 96 -12.98 21.31 3.08
N LEU A 97 -12.58 20.57 4.11
CA LEU A 97 -13.42 19.88 5.08
C LEU A 97 -13.03 20.35 6.50
N ALA A 98 -13.80 19.99 7.52
CA ALA A 98 -13.53 20.29 8.94
C ALA A 98 -13.18 21.77 9.24
N SER A 99 -13.79 22.71 8.52
CA SER A 99 -13.68 24.16 8.76
C SER A 99 -12.32 24.82 8.43
N ASN A 100 -11.39 24.16 7.72
CA ASN A 100 -10.16 24.75 7.12
C ASN A 100 -9.07 23.72 6.72
N VAL A 101 -9.37 22.42 6.67
CA VAL A 101 -8.39 21.42 6.22
C VAL A 101 -8.69 21.02 4.79
N GLU A 102 -7.67 20.99 3.95
CA GLU A 102 -7.81 20.63 2.54
C GLU A 102 -8.35 19.21 2.38
N LYS A 103 -9.39 19.08 1.56
CA LYS A 103 -10.06 17.81 1.27
C LYS A 103 -9.26 17.04 0.22
N ALA A 104 -9.01 15.76 0.46
CA ALA A 104 -8.48 14.86 -0.56
C ALA A 104 -9.58 14.47 -1.57
N SER A 105 -9.26 14.48 -2.86
CA SER A 105 -10.10 13.94 -3.93
C SER A 105 -9.75 12.50 -4.26
N MET A 106 -8.49 12.12 -4.03
CA MET A 106 -7.97 10.80 -4.35
C MET A 106 -6.77 10.50 -3.45
N VAL A 107 -6.64 9.23 -3.09
CA VAL A 107 -5.51 8.67 -2.35
C VAL A 107 -5.01 7.48 -3.15
N ARG A 108 -3.69 7.31 -3.21
CA ARG A 108 -3.04 6.14 -3.82
C ARG A 108 -2.04 5.59 -2.83
N ILE A 109 -2.10 4.28 -2.59
CA ILE A 109 -1.08 3.59 -1.79
C ILE A 109 0.08 3.25 -2.74
N ASN A 110 1.29 3.66 -2.37
CA ASN A 110 2.49 3.18 -3.03
C ASN A 110 3.01 1.98 -2.23
N TYR A 111 2.78 0.77 -2.75
CA TYR A 111 3.07 -0.46 -2.04
C TYR A 111 4.56 -0.74 -2.02
N GLU A 112 5.15 -0.68 -0.84
CA GLU A 112 6.52 -1.07 -0.56
C GLU A 112 6.56 -2.44 0.13
N GLY A 113 7.57 -3.24 -0.23
CA GLY A 113 7.91 -4.45 0.50
C GLY A 113 8.44 -4.10 1.88
N VAL A 114 8.01 -4.83 2.91
CA VAL A 114 8.46 -4.59 4.30
C VAL A 114 9.52 -5.63 4.66
N ASN A 115 10.68 -5.20 5.15
CA ASN A 115 11.75 -6.10 5.64
C ASN A 115 12.12 -7.22 4.64
N SER A 116 12.31 -6.88 3.37
CA SER A 116 12.69 -7.82 2.30
C SER A 116 11.59 -8.86 1.95
N GLN A 117 10.34 -8.59 2.31
CA GLN A 117 9.17 -9.34 1.82
C GLN A 117 8.57 -8.67 0.58
N ASP A 118 7.94 -9.48 -0.27
CA ASP A 118 7.14 -8.99 -1.39
C ASP A 118 6.00 -8.07 -0.88
N PRO A 119 5.67 -6.99 -1.59
CA PRO A 119 4.53 -6.14 -1.25
C PRO A 119 3.23 -6.96 -1.21
N ILE A 120 2.36 -6.65 -0.24
CA ILE A 120 1.03 -7.27 -0.12
C ILE A 120 -0.02 -6.26 -0.57
N ILE A 121 -0.72 -6.60 -1.66
CA ILE A 121 -1.80 -5.82 -2.25
C ILE A 121 -3.13 -6.47 -1.90
N PHE A 122 -4.15 -5.66 -1.65
CA PHE A 122 -5.46 -6.19 -1.27
C PHE A 122 -6.39 -6.35 -2.48
N SER A 123 -7.03 -7.52 -2.57
CA SER A 123 -7.91 -7.92 -3.68
C SER A 123 -9.14 -7.03 -3.85
N GLN A 124 -9.50 -6.27 -2.81
CA GLN A 124 -10.61 -5.30 -2.83
C GLN A 124 -10.21 -3.96 -3.45
N LEU A 125 -8.92 -3.75 -3.74
CA LEU A 125 -8.39 -2.52 -4.31
C LEU A 125 -8.06 -2.71 -5.79
N ASN A 126 -8.26 -1.66 -6.58
CA ASN A 126 -7.82 -1.67 -7.97
C ASN A 126 -6.28 -1.65 -8.01
N PHE A 127 -5.70 -2.61 -8.71
CA PHE A 127 -4.28 -2.62 -9.01
C PHE A 127 -3.99 -1.74 -10.23
N VAL A 128 -3.19 -0.70 -10.01
CA VAL A 128 -2.73 0.21 -11.06
C VAL A 128 -1.21 0.12 -11.13
N ALA A 129 -0.70 -0.40 -12.25
CA ALA A 129 0.74 -0.35 -12.53
C ALA A 129 1.11 1.09 -12.93
N ARG A 130 2.19 1.60 -12.34
CA ARG A 130 2.75 2.92 -12.66
C ARG A 130 4.27 2.82 -12.69
N SER A 131 4.89 3.50 -13.65
CA SER A 131 6.34 3.65 -13.69
C SER A 131 6.70 5.03 -14.22
N ARG A 132 7.78 5.60 -13.67
CA ARG A 132 8.44 6.76 -14.24
C ARG A 132 9.63 6.28 -15.06
N VAL A 133 9.72 6.74 -16.30
CA VAL A 133 10.85 6.41 -17.18
C VAL A 133 11.75 7.62 -17.27
N THR A 134 13.02 7.44 -16.89
CA THR A 134 14.05 8.46 -17.05
C THR A 134 14.98 8.04 -18.17
N MET A 135 15.06 8.85 -19.23
CA MET A 135 15.93 8.59 -20.37
C MET A 135 17.25 9.34 -20.22
N ALA A 136 18.33 8.78 -20.78
CA ALA A 136 19.54 9.54 -21.05
C ALA A 136 19.27 10.65 -22.08
N GLU A 137 20.11 11.70 -22.11
CA GLU A 137 19.94 12.81 -23.04
C GLU A 137 19.82 12.34 -24.50
N GLU A 138 19.01 13.06 -25.30
CA GLU A 138 18.78 12.80 -26.72
C GLU A 138 18.08 11.48 -27.11
N THR A 139 17.56 10.71 -26.14
CA THR A 139 16.82 9.47 -26.42
C THR A 139 15.31 9.64 -26.26
N THR A 140 14.51 8.99 -27.11
CA THR A 140 13.04 9.00 -27.01
C THR A 140 12.51 7.66 -26.56
N VAL A 141 11.51 7.68 -25.67
CA VAL A 141 10.69 6.50 -25.37
C VAL A 141 9.77 6.22 -26.55
N GLU A 142 9.84 5.01 -27.09
CA GLU A 142 8.92 4.55 -28.14
C GLU A 142 7.66 3.94 -27.54
N SER A 143 7.80 3.02 -26.59
CA SER A 143 6.67 2.40 -25.90
C SER A 143 7.01 1.98 -24.48
N VAL A 144 5.98 1.92 -23.65
CA VAL A 144 6.03 1.32 -22.31
C VAL A 144 4.86 0.36 -22.21
N ASP A 145 5.15 -0.90 -21.88
CA ASP A 145 4.14 -1.95 -21.69
C ASP A 145 4.29 -2.55 -20.28
N PHE A 146 3.17 -2.92 -19.68
CA PHE A 146 3.13 -3.66 -18.42
C PHE A 146 2.70 -5.12 -18.67
N GLY A 147 3.53 -6.06 -18.23
CA GLY A 147 3.26 -7.49 -18.24
C GLY A 147 2.87 -7.97 -16.84
N LEU A 148 1.60 -8.30 -16.61
CA LEU A 148 1.15 -8.88 -15.34
C LEU A 148 1.11 -10.40 -15.44
N THR A 149 2.01 -11.06 -14.73
CA THR A 149 2.13 -12.53 -14.67
C THR A 149 1.42 -13.07 -13.44
N SER A 150 0.60 -14.09 -13.64
CA SER A 150 -0.04 -14.89 -12.59
C SER A 150 0.13 -16.38 -12.88
N ASN A 151 -0.52 -17.24 -12.09
CA ASN A 151 -0.56 -18.69 -12.37
C ASN A 151 -1.24 -19.05 -13.70
N THR A 152 -2.07 -18.16 -14.27
CA THR A 152 -2.72 -18.40 -15.58
C THR A 152 -1.86 -17.94 -16.76
N GLY A 153 -0.72 -17.31 -16.51
CA GLY A 153 0.18 -16.74 -17.52
C GLY A 153 0.29 -15.22 -17.44
N THR A 154 0.92 -14.63 -18.45
CA THR A 154 1.22 -13.20 -18.53
C THR A 154 0.26 -12.47 -19.46
N ILE A 155 -0.30 -11.36 -18.99
CA ILE A 155 -1.07 -10.42 -19.82
C ILE A 155 -0.25 -9.14 -20.03
N TRP A 156 -0.06 -8.73 -21.28
CA TRP A 156 0.66 -7.50 -21.64
C TRP A 156 -0.32 -6.39 -22.01
N GLN A 157 -0.09 -5.19 -21.49
CA GLN A 157 -0.92 -4.02 -21.72
C GLN A 157 -0.06 -2.78 -21.99
N ALA A 158 -0.44 -2.01 -23.01
CA ALA A 158 0.20 -0.74 -23.29
C ALA A 158 -0.11 0.27 -22.18
N ALA A 159 0.93 0.97 -21.71
CA ALA A 159 0.78 2.02 -20.72
C ALA A 159 0.33 3.34 -21.36
N THR A 160 -0.41 4.15 -20.59
CA THR A 160 -0.79 5.50 -20.98
C THR A 160 0.03 6.51 -20.17
N LEU A 161 0.62 7.50 -20.84
CA LEU A 161 1.34 8.58 -20.17
C LEU A 161 0.35 9.62 -19.61
N SER A 162 0.32 9.79 -18.28
CA SER A 162 -0.40 10.86 -17.57
C SER A 162 0.44 11.36 -16.41
N ASP A 163 0.49 12.69 -16.23
CA ASP A 163 1.14 13.32 -15.07
C ASP A 163 2.57 12.86 -14.80
N SER A 164 3.35 12.65 -15.86
CA SER A 164 4.75 12.16 -15.83
C SER A 164 4.93 10.69 -15.45
N TYR A 165 3.86 9.90 -15.40
CA TYR A 165 3.89 8.46 -15.19
C TYR A 165 3.27 7.72 -16.38
N TYR A 166 3.87 6.61 -16.75
CA TYR A 166 3.22 5.59 -17.56
C TYR A 166 2.35 4.74 -16.64
N ALA A 167 1.07 4.58 -16.96
CA ALA A 167 0.12 3.90 -16.08
C ALA A 167 -0.83 2.96 -16.84
N HIS A 168 -1.23 1.88 -16.18
CA HIS A 168 -2.34 1.02 -16.63
C HIS A 168 -3.11 0.47 -15.42
N ASN A 169 -4.44 0.50 -15.49
CA ASN A 169 -5.31 -0.05 -14.44
C ASN A 169 -5.75 -1.47 -14.82
N PHE A 170 -5.25 -2.47 -14.09
CA PHE A 170 -5.63 -3.88 -14.26
C PHE A 170 -6.94 -4.23 -13.53
N GLY A 171 -7.50 -3.31 -12.75
CA GLY A 171 -8.71 -3.51 -11.97
C GLY A 171 -8.46 -4.34 -10.71
N LEU A 172 -9.50 -5.04 -10.26
CA LEU A 172 -9.41 -5.94 -9.11
C LEU A 172 -8.67 -7.22 -9.49
N LEU A 173 -7.67 -7.59 -8.70
CA LEU A 173 -6.93 -8.84 -8.86
C LEU A 173 -7.46 -9.90 -7.91
N THR A 174 -7.51 -11.15 -8.37
CA THR A 174 -7.82 -12.28 -7.49
C THR A 174 -6.62 -12.59 -6.59
N PRO A 175 -6.84 -13.12 -5.37
CA PRO A 175 -5.75 -13.52 -4.49
C PRO A 175 -4.77 -14.49 -5.16
N GLY A 176 -3.47 -14.32 -4.90
CA GLY A 176 -2.40 -15.13 -5.48
C GLY A 176 -1.07 -14.39 -5.57
N ASN A 177 -0.06 -15.06 -6.12
CA ASN A 177 1.26 -14.47 -6.36
C ASN A 177 1.32 -13.91 -7.78
N TYR A 178 1.91 -12.72 -7.92
CA TYR A 178 2.03 -12.03 -9.18
C TYR A 178 3.44 -11.50 -9.39
N THR A 179 3.78 -11.29 -10.66
CA THR A 179 4.96 -10.52 -11.06
C THR A 179 4.51 -9.47 -12.07
N LEU A 180 4.76 -8.20 -11.78
CA LEU A 180 4.63 -7.10 -12.74
C LEU A 180 5.96 -6.91 -13.45
N GLN A 181 5.94 -6.90 -14.77
CA GLN A 181 7.08 -6.56 -15.62
C GLN A 181 6.81 -5.23 -16.30
N THR A 182 7.78 -4.31 -16.25
CA THR A 182 7.74 -3.04 -16.98
C THR A 182 8.73 -3.14 -18.12
N LYS A 183 8.21 -3.14 -19.35
CA LYS A 183 9.03 -3.15 -20.57
C LYS A 183 9.05 -1.77 -21.18
N VAL A 184 10.24 -1.21 -21.34
CA VAL A 184 10.47 0.08 -22.00
C VAL A 184 11.24 -0.18 -23.28
N VAL A 185 10.70 0.32 -24.39
CA VAL A 185 11.40 0.35 -25.68
C VAL A 185 11.77 1.80 -25.98
N SER A 186 13.03 2.03 -26.32
CA SER A 186 13.55 3.36 -26.65
C SER A 186 14.29 3.36 -28.00
N GLY A 187 14.48 4.55 -28.57
CA GLY A 187 15.11 4.74 -29.86
C GLY A 187 14.12 4.71 -31.03
N THR A 188 14.64 4.67 -32.26
CA THR A 188 13.82 4.64 -33.49
C THR A 188 14.41 3.70 -34.53
N GLY A 189 13.56 3.08 -35.34
CA GLY A 189 14.00 2.26 -36.47
C GLY A 189 14.79 1.02 -36.05
N ILE A 190 16.06 0.95 -36.46
CA ILE A 190 16.96 -0.20 -36.21
C ILE A 190 17.72 -0.09 -34.88
N ASP A 191 17.76 1.10 -34.27
CA ASP A 191 18.53 1.39 -33.05
C ASP A 191 17.62 1.30 -31.81
N LYS A 192 16.72 0.32 -31.79
CA LYS A 192 15.81 0.12 -30.66
C LYS A 192 16.48 -0.65 -29.54
N GLU A 193 16.36 -0.14 -28.34
CA GLU A 193 16.78 -0.82 -27.12
C GLU A 193 15.57 -1.18 -26.27
N GLU A 194 15.60 -2.39 -25.69
CA GLU A 194 14.56 -2.90 -24.81
C GLU A 194 15.14 -3.15 -23.43
N VAL A 195 14.45 -2.64 -22.41
CA VAL A 195 14.73 -2.89 -21.00
C VAL A 195 13.48 -3.46 -20.35
N ILE A 196 13.64 -4.52 -19.57
CA ILE A 196 12.56 -5.12 -18.78
C ILE A 196 12.99 -5.13 -17.32
N GLU A 197 12.22 -4.44 -16.48
CA GLU A 197 12.29 -4.51 -15.03
C GLU A 197 11.13 -5.36 -14.50
N GLN A 198 11.28 -5.95 -13.32
CA GLN A 198 10.22 -6.77 -12.72
C GLN A 198 10.15 -6.62 -11.20
N VAL A 199 8.92 -6.71 -10.68
CA VAL A 199 8.62 -6.73 -9.24
C VAL A 199 7.62 -7.85 -8.94
N SER A 200 7.90 -8.64 -7.90
CA SER A 200 6.98 -9.65 -7.39
C SER A 200 6.13 -9.08 -6.27
N PHE A 201 4.87 -9.51 -6.18
CA PHE A 201 3.95 -9.11 -5.10
C PHE A 201 2.90 -10.20 -4.86
N VAL A 202 2.27 -10.13 -3.69
CA VAL A 202 1.18 -11.02 -3.30
C VAL A 202 -0.12 -10.24 -3.26
N VAL A 203 -1.17 -10.77 -3.87
CA VAL A 203 -2.54 -10.29 -3.69
C VAL A 203 -3.21 -11.13 -2.62
N SER A 204 -3.68 -10.49 -1.57
CA SER A 204 -4.41 -11.11 -0.46
C SER A 204 -5.76 -10.43 -0.26
N ASN A 205 -6.69 -11.05 0.45
CA ASN A 205 -7.87 -10.33 0.89
C ASN A 205 -7.52 -9.49 2.13
N HIS A 206 -7.80 -8.17 2.12
CA HIS A 206 -7.68 -7.36 3.34
C HIS A 206 -8.71 -7.82 4.33
N VAL A 207 -8.28 -8.06 5.58
CA VAL A 207 -9.25 -8.26 6.64
C VAL A 207 -8.80 -7.70 7.97
N THR A 208 -9.35 -6.53 8.31
CA THR A 208 -9.24 -5.88 9.60
C THR A 208 -9.69 -6.78 10.74
N VAL A 209 -8.92 -6.76 11.82
CA VAL A 209 -9.31 -7.28 13.14
C VAL A 209 -9.74 -6.09 13.97
N PHE A 210 -10.99 -6.09 14.41
CA PHE A 210 -11.55 -5.04 15.23
C PHE A 210 -11.54 -5.45 16.70
N GLU A 211 -11.66 -4.48 17.60
CA GLU A 211 -11.82 -4.70 19.04
C GLU A 211 -12.99 -3.89 19.62
N ASP A 212 -13.57 -4.37 20.71
CA ASP A 212 -14.50 -3.59 21.53
C ASP A 212 -13.81 -3.06 22.81
N ALA A 213 -14.50 -2.19 23.54
CA ALA A 213 -14.00 -1.63 24.80
C ALA A 213 -13.74 -2.68 25.91
N SER A 214 -14.18 -3.93 25.72
CA SER A 214 -13.94 -5.04 26.64
C SER A 214 -12.74 -5.91 26.20
N GLY A 215 -12.06 -5.55 25.10
CA GLY A 215 -10.94 -6.30 24.54
C GLY A 215 -11.33 -7.56 23.79
N ASN A 216 -12.61 -7.73 23.42
CA ASN A 216 -13.00 -8.81 22.51
C ASN A 216 -12.58 -8.43 21.09
N LEU A 217 -12.08 -9.41 20.32
CA LEU A 217 -11.70 -9.19 18.93
C LEU A 217 -12.81 -9.63 17.99
N TYR A 218 -12.88 -8.99 16.82
CA TYR A 218 -13.95 -9.20 15.85
C TYR A 218 -13.38 -9.24 14.45
N VAL A 219 -13.80 -10.23 13.66
CA VAL A 219 -13.34 -10.39 12.27
C VAL A 219 -14.51 -10.70 11.36
N GLN A 220 -14.58 -10.01 10.22
CA GLN A 220 -15.46 -10.38 9.12
C GLN A 220 -14.65 -11.10 8.05
N LEU A 221 -14.89 -12.39 7.84
CA LEU A 221 -14.17 -13.18 6.86
C LEU A 221 -14.55 -12.82 5.42
N THR A 222 -13.78 -13.35 4.48
CA THR A 222 -13.88 -13.00 3.06
C THR A 222 -14.95 -13.83 2.36
N ALA A 223 -15.18 -13.58 1.07
CA ALA A 223 -16.11 -14.35 0.24
C ALA A 223 -15.80 -15.86 0.24
N ALA A 224 -14.51 -16.24 0.23
CA ALA A 224 -14.07 -17.64 0.28
C ALA A 224 -14.54 -18.36 1.56
N HIS A 225 -14.77 -17.58 2.61
CA HIS A 225 -15.20 -18.02 3.93
C HIS A 225 -16.65 -17.58 4.23
N ASN A 226 -17.46 -17.39 3.18
CA ASN A 226 -18.89 -17.04 3.22
C ASN A 226 -19.23 -15.74 3.97
N TYR A 227 -18.30 -14.79 4.05
CA TYR A 227 -18.50 -13.51 4.76
C TYR A 227 -18.88 -13.66 6.24
N LYS A 228 -18.50 -14.78 6.87
CA LYS A 228 -18.79 -15.06 8.28
C LYS A 228 -18.22 -13.98 9.19
N ARG A 229 -18.92 -13.69 10.28
CA ARG A 229 -18.50 -12.72 11.28
C ARG A 229 -18.22 -13.44 12.56
N LEU A 230 -17.02 -13.27 13.11
CA LEU A 230 -16.61 -13.96 14.32
C LEU A 230 -16.32 -12.95 15.41
N LYS A 231 -16.78 -13.26 16.61
CA LYS A 231 -16.31 -12.68 17.86
C LYS A 231 -15.31 -13.65 18.49
N LEU A 232 -14.18 -13.12 18.92
CA LEU A 232 -13.13 -13.82 19.64
C LEU A 232 -13.04 -13.23 21.04
N THR A 233 -13.21 -14.07 22.05
CA THR A 233 -13.21 -13.65 23.46
C THR A 233 -12.07 -14.35 24.18
N ASN A 234 -11.21 -13.59 24.84
CA ASN A 234 -10.22 -14.13 25.78
C ASN A 234 -10.78 -14.03 27.20
N THR A 235 -10.87 -15.15 27.89
CA THR A 235 -11.20 -15.18 29.32
C THR A 235 -10.18 -16.04 30.04
N ASN A 236 -9.35 -15.42 30.88
CA ASN A 236 -8.28 -16.08 31.64
C ASN A 236 -7.32 -16.88 30.73
N ASP A 237 -6.80 -16.24 29.68
CA ASP A 237 -5.88 -16.82 28.69
C ASP A 237 -6.47 -17.97 27.85
N VAL A 238 -7.80 -18.11 27.86
CA VAL A 238 -8.52 -19.06 27.01
C VAL A 238 -9.31 -18.27 25.96
N TRP A 239 -8.91 -18.45 24.70
CA TRP A 239 -9.61 -17.89 23.55
C TRP A 239 -10.79 -18.77 23.14
N THR A 240 -11.90 -18.14 22.81
CA THR A 240 -13.08 -18.78 22.21
C THR A 240 -13.53 -17.99 20.99
N ALA A 241 -14.11 -18.67 20.00
CA ALA A 241 -14.70 -18.06 18.81
C ALA A 241 -16.20 -18.35 18.76
N SER A 242 -16.98 -17.35 18.39
CA SER A 242 -18.41 -17.48 18.13
C SER A 242 -18.80 -16.72 16.88
N GLU A 243 -19.66 -17.30 16.05
CA GLU A 243 -20.22 -16.63 14.88
C GLU A 243 -21.31 -15.64 15.27
N LEU A 244 -21.36 -14.51 14.57
CA LEU A 244 -22.33 -13.44 14.73
C LEU A 244 -23.22 -13.34 13.50
N THR A 245 -24.48 -13.02 13.73
CA THR A 245 -25.39 -12.55 12.68
C THR A 245 -25.03 -11.14 12.22
N GLN A 246 -25.55 -10.73 11.06
CA GLN A 246 -25.42 -9.35 10.57
C GLN A 246 -25.95 -8.33 11.59
N ALA A 247 -27.14 -8.58 12.16
CA ALA A 247 -27.77 -7.65 13.09
C ALA A 247 -26.99 -7.50 14.40
N GLU A 248 -26.36 -8.57 14.88
CA GLU A 248 -25.47 -8.50 16.06
C GLU A 248 -24.21 -7.70 15.76
N TRP A 249 -23.63 -7.86 14.56
CA TRP A 249 -22.46 -7.11 14.12
C TRP A 249 -22.75 -5.61 14.01
N ASP A 250 -23.85 -5.24 13.37
CA ASP A 250 -24.23 -3.85 13.15
C ASP A 250 -24.54 -3.09 14.46
N ALA A 251 -24.84 -3.83 15.54
CA ALA A 251 -25.08 -3.26 16.87
C ALA A 251 -23.79 -3.01 17.67
N LEU A 252 -22.62 -3.43 17.16
CA LEU A 252 -21.34 -3.28 17.85
C LEU A 252 -20.77 -1.87 17.68
N SER A 253 -20.08 -1.40 18.71
CA SER A 253 -19.21 -0.23 18.64
C SER A 253 -17.77 -0.71 18.69
N LEU A 254 -17.09 -0.69 17.55
CA LEU A 254 -15.77 -1.30 17.35
C LEU A 254 -14.71 -0.26 16.96
N SER A 255 -13.47 -0.51 17.34
CA SER A 255 -12.27 0.17 16.83
C SER A 255 -11.37 -0.83 16.11
N ALA A 256 -10.46 -0.36 15.25
CA ALA A 256 -9.40 -1.22 14.72
C ALA A 256 -8.49 -1.67 15.88
N SER A 257 -8.08 -2.94 15.87
CA SER A 257 -7.13 -3.48 16.84
C SER A 257 -5.71 -3.52 16.26
N ASP A 258 -4.71 -3.67 17.12
CA ASP A 258 -3.31 -3.86 16.70
C ASP A 258 -3.01 -5.29 16.20
N TYR A 259 -4.01 -6.18 16.20
CA TYR A 259 -3.83 -7.56 15.75
C TYR A 259 -3.86 -7.67 14.24
N THR A 260 -2.91 -8.43 13.70
CA THR A 260 -2.88 -8.79 12.27
C THR A 260 -3.41 -10.21 12.08
N ARG A 261 -3.99 -10.50 10.92
CA ARG A 261 -4.45 -11.85 10.57
C ARG A 261 -3.71 -12.42 9.37
N ILE A 262 -3.38 -13.71 9.45
CA ILE A 262 -2.83 -14.49 8.34
C ILE A 262 -3.68 -15.74 8.09
N PHE A 263 -3.86 -16.12 6.82
CA PHE A 263 -4.53 -17.35 6.40
C PHE A 263 -3.52 -18.44 6.02
N GLY A 264 -3.90 -19.71 6.14
CA GLY A 264 -3.07 -20.84 5.75
C GLY A 264 -3.64 -22.17 6.25
N GLN A 265 -3.02 -23.29 5.89
CA GLN A 265 -3.33 -24.59 6.48
C GLN A 265 -2.48 -24.75 7.75
N PHE A 266 -3.08 -24.53 8.92
CA PHE A 266 -2.38 -24.60 10.21
C PHE A 266 -2.72 -25.86 11.00
N THR A 267 -3.62 -26.67 10.46
CA THR A 267 -4.10 -27.92 11.03
C THR A 267 -3.92 -29.07 10.02
N ASP A 268 -4.12 -30.31 10.48
CA ASP A 268 -4.00 -31.52 9.65
C ASP A 268 -5.28 -31.76 8.80
N ASP A 269 -5.81 -30.69 8.21
CA ASP A 269 -6.88 -30.77 7.22
C ASP A 269 -6.50 -30.03 5.92
N ALA A 270 -7.34 -30.17 4.90
CA ALA A 270 -7.13 -29.51 3.61
C ALA A 270 -7.80 -28.13 3.53
N MET A 271 -8.42 -27.67 4.61
CA MET A 271 -9.17 -26.42 4.67
C MET A 271 -8.26 -25.27 5.11
N GLU A 272 -8.60 -24.06 4.67
CA GLU A 272 -7.83 -22.87 5.02
C GLU A 272 -8.30 -22.33 6.39
N ASP A 273 -7.36 -22.27 7.32
CA ASP A 273 -7.45 -21.74 8.67
C ASP A 273 -6.94 -20.29 8.72
N PHE A 274 -7.01 -19.66 9.89
CA PHE A 274 -6.31 -18.39 10.11
C PHE A 274 -5.70 -18.27 11.51
N ARG A 275 -4.69 -17.41 11.61
CA ARG A 275 -4.04 -17.03 12.88
C ARG A 275 -4.14 -15.54 13.12
N LEU A 276 -4.27 -15.15 14.38
CA LEU A 276 -4.05 -13.77 14.80
C LEU A 276 -2.65 -13.60 15.38
N LEU A 277 -1.99 -12.52 14.97
CA LEU A 277 -0.68 -12.11 15.43
C LEU A 277 -0.83 -10.81 16.23
N ASP A 278 -0.10 -10.69 17.33
CA ASP A 278 0.03 -9.42 18.05
C ASP A 278 1.00 -8.46 17.31
N SER A 279 1.16 -7.25 17.83
CA SER A 279 2.07 -6.23 17.28
C SER A 279 3.56 -6.64 17.30
N GLY A 280 3.91 -7.68 18.05
CA GLY A 280 5.24 -8.30 18.06
C GLY A 280 5.38 -9.48 17.09
N ASN A 281 4.39 -9.72 16.24
CA ASN A 281 4.29 -10.87 15.33
C ASN A 281 4.21 -12.24 16.04
N ASN A 282 3.83 -12.29 17.32
CA ASN A 282 3.62 -13.56 18.00
C ASN A 282 2.24 -14.11 17.66
N VAL A 283 2.15 -15.41 17.40
CA VAL A 283 0.85 -16.08 17.20
C VAL A 283 0.10 -16.11 18.53
N VAL A 284 -1.05 -15.44 18.57
CA VAL A 284 -1.90 -15.31 19.74
C VAL A 284 -2.98 -16.39 19.75
N VAL A 285 -3.55 -16.69 18.59
CA VAL A 285 -4.59 -17.71 18.45
C VAL A 285 -4.60 -18.28 17.04
N THR A 286 -4.83 -19.58 16.93
CA THR A 286 -5.13 -20.30 15.68
C THR A 286 -6.62 -20.66 15.66
N ILE A 287 -7.29 -20.34 14.55
CA ILE A 287 -8.71 -20.58 14.35
C ILE A 287 -8.85 -21.54 13.15
N GLU A 288 -9.39 -22.72 13.42
CA GLU A 288 -9.57 -23.81 12.45
C GLU A 288 -10.91 -23.69 11.73
N ASN A 289 -10.93 -23.97 10.43
CA ASN A 289 -12.15 -24.05 9.62
C ASN A 289 -12.64 -25.50 9.48
N LYS A 290 -13.70 -25.88 10.21
CA LYS A 290 -14.29 -27.24 10.16
C LYS A 290 -15.44 -27.37 9.18
N GLY A 291 -15.23 -26.98 7.92
CA GLY A 291 -16.20 -27.22 6.85
C GLY A 291 -17.56 -26.56 7.07
N GLY A 292 -17.58 -25.39 7.71
CA GLY A 292 -18.81 -24.66 7.99
C GLY A 292 -18.89 -24.01 9.37
N SER A 293 -17.92 -24.24 10.26
CA SER A 293 -17.76 -23.54 11.54
C SER A 293 -16.29 -23.15 11.75
N TYR A 294 -16.05 -22.15 12.59
CA TYR A 294 -14.72 -21.80 13.05
C TYR A 294 -14.57 -22.11 14.53
N GLU A 295 -13.49 -22.80 14.88
CA GLU A 295 -13.19 -23.19 16.25
C GLU A 295 -11.80 -22.72 16.63
N VAL A 296 -11.63 -22.27 17.87
CA VAL A 296 -10.29 -21.97 18.40
C VAL A 296 -9.61 -23.29 18.73
N ILE A 297 -8.45 -23.52 18.14
CA ILE A 297 -7.54 -24.55 18.63
C ILE A 297 -6.62 -23.88 19.63
N LEU A 298 -6.72 -24.33 20.88
CA LEU A 298 -5.64 -24.12 21.83
C LEU A 298 -4.46 -24.95 21.31
N GLU A 299 -3.42 -24.29 20.80
CA GLU A 299 -2.14 -24.97 20.60
C GLU A 299 -1.76 -25.52 21.97
N SER A 300 -1.95 -26.84 22.16
CA SER A 300 -1.53 -27.52 23.37
C SER A 300 -0.07 -27.15 23.56
N ASN A 301 0.24 -26.39 24.60
CA ASN A 301 1.55 -25.83 24.89
C ASN A 301 2.65 -26.89 24.65
N LYS A 302 3.19 -26.97 23.43
CA LYS A 302 4.43 -27.68 23.19
C LYS A 302 5.46 -26.77 23.80
N ARG A 303 5.78 -27.03 25.07
CA ARG A 303 6.93 -26.46 25.79
C ARG A 303 8.09 -26.43 24.81
N ARG A 304 8.44 -25.25 24.29
CA ARG A 304 9.72 -25.04 23.64
C ARG A 304 10.76 -25.07 24.75
N ILE A 305 11.40 -26.23 24.91
CA ILE A 305 12.68 -26.30 25.58
C ILE A 305 13.64 -25.53 24.68
N ILE A 306 14.06 -24.35 25.13
CA ILE A 306 15.09 -23.56 24.48
C ILE A 306 16.43 -24.23 24.79
N PHE A 307 17.06 -24.80 23.77
CA PHE A 307 18.51 -24.98 23.78
C PHE A 307 19.11 -23.78 23.07
N ILE A 308 19.83 -22.93 23.82
CA ILE A 308 20.71 -21.94 23.21
C ILE A 308 21.95 -22.69 22.74
N HIS A 309 22.19 -22.67 21.43
CA HIS A 309 23.53 -22.74 20.86
C HIS A 309 23.66 -21.58 19.87
N THR A 310 24.68 -20.76 20.10
CA THR A 310 25.16 -19.76 19.14
C THR A 310 26.06 -20.46 18.13
N ASP A 311 25.82 -20.29 16.84
CA ASP A 311 26.90 -19.87 15.94
C ASP A 311 26.42 -19.38 14.56
N LEU A 312 26.94 -18.18 14.23
CA LEU A 312 27.47 -17.64 12.97
C LEU A 312 26.70 -17.73 11.63
N LEU A 313 26.50 -16.52 11.08
CA LEU A 313 26.73 -16.09 9.69
C LEU A 313 25.82 -16.67 8.59
N ASP A 314 24.82 -15.88 8.18
CA ASP A 314 24.78 -15.18 6.88
C ASP A 314 23.34 -14.73 6.60
N SER A 315 23.09 -13.43 6.70
CA SER A 315 21.80 -12.81 6.36
C SER A 315 21.76 -12.44 4.87
N PRO A 316 20.65 -12.68 4.16
CA PRO A 316 20.38 -12.02 2.88
C PRO A 316 19.52 -10.75 3.05
N VAL A 317 19.74 -9.79 2.15
CA VAL A 317 19.19 -8.42 2.12
C VAL A 317 18.33 -8.23 0.87
N ALA A 318 17.22 -7.47 0.95
CA ALA A 318 16.51 -6.94 -0.22
C ALA A 318 16.03 -5.50 -0.01
N GLU A 319 16.09 -4.73 -1.10
CA GLU A 319 15.90 -3.29 -1.25
C GLU A 319 14.86 -3.02 -2.36
N THR A 320 14.22 -1.84 -2.34
CA THR A 320 13.17 -1.45 -3.30
C THR A 320 13.60 -0.22 -4.08
N GLU A 321 13.41 -0.20 -5.40
CA GLU A 321 12.96 0.98 -6.17
C GLU A 321 12.23 0.46 -7.43
N GLY A 322 11.09 1.00 -7.91
CA GLY A 322 10.31 2.16 -7.49
C GLY A 322 9.05 2.33 -8.35
#